data_AF-A0A920B039-F1
#
_entry.id   AF-A0A920B039-F1
#
_cell.length_a   1.000
_cell.length_b   1.000
_cell.length_c   1.000
_cell.angle_alpha   90.00
_cell.angle_beta   90.00
_cell.angle_gamma   90.00
#
_symmetry.space_group_name_H-M   'P 1'
#
loop_
_entity.id
_entity.type
_entity.pdbx_description
1 polymer ?
#
loop_
_entity_poly.entity_id
_entity_poly.type
_entity_poly.pdbx_seq_one_letter_code
_entity_poly.pdbx_strand_id
1 'polypeptide(L)'
;MLSLPAKPSKGLRQKFGYSMYSARYGNIYTVRQLMQLAQEVAGEWSPQNYIWEKDGRFLMLCARCEPQGLSSLNDVECHRHFHISRVKELFKKLDVLILTLGLTEMWVDKKYGTVYPTAPGVIAGQFDEDSFEFQNPNFRSINRDMREFVKVMKRIRKKKDFKMILTVSPVPLTATASGNHVLSSTVYSKSVLRAIAGYWAEKILLTTSFL
;
A
#
# COMPACT_ATOMS: atom_id res chain seq x y z
N MET A 1 -15.29 26.43 29.08
CA MET A 1 -14.16 25.53 28.78
C MET A 1 -14.75 24.26 28.18
N LEU A 2 -14.89 24.17 26.85
CA LEU A 2 -15.41 22.96 26.20
C LEU A 2 -14.34 21.88 26.34
N SER A 3 -14.60 20.89 27.18
CA SER A 3 -13.74 19.71 27.31
C SER A 3 -13.59 19.07 25.93
N LEU A 4 -12.34 18.92 25.47
CA LEU A 4 -12.05 18.11 24.29
C LEU A 4 -12.74 16.75 24.46
N PRO A 5 -13.43 16.22 23.43
CA PRO A 5 -14.11 14.94 23.56
C PRO A 5 -13.12 13.87 24.01
N ALA A 6 -13.55 13.03 24.95
CA ALA A 6 -12.73 11.96 25.50
C ALA A 6 -12.14 11.13 24.35
N LYS A 7 -10.82 10.89 24.39
CA LYS A 7 -10.16 10.07 23.37
C LYS A 7 -10.85 8.70 23.32
N PRO A 8 -11.29 8.22 22.14
CA PRO A 8 -11.94 6.91 22.01
C PRO A 8 -11.02 5.79 22.53
N SER A 9 -11.63 4.69 23.00
CA SER A 9 -10.89 3.57 23.61
C SER A 9 -9.82 3.00 22.66
N LYS A 10 -8.79 2.36 23.22
CA LYS A 10 -7.71 1.74 22.42
C LYS A 10 -8.27 0.75 21.38
N GLY A 11 -9.24 -0.08 21.79
CA GLY A 11 -9.88 -1.06 20.91
C GLY A 11 -10.62 -0.38 19.75
N LEU A 12 -11.35 0.71 20.02
CA LEU A 12 -12.05 1.45 18.97
C LEU A 12 -11.06 2.12 18.01
N ARG A 13 -9.99 2.72 18.53
CA ARG A 13 -8.93 3.29 17.68
C ARG A 13 -8.30 2.25 16.76
N GLN A 14 -7.92 1.09 17.29
CA GLN A 14 -7.33 0.02 16.49
C GLN A 14 -8.31 -0.55 15.45
N LYS A 15 -9.59 -0.72 15.81
CA LYS A 15 -10.63 -1.19 14.88
C LYS A 15 -10.76 -0.32 13.64
N PHE A 16 -10.62 0.99 13.79
CA PHE A 16 -10.69 1.97 12.69
C PHE A 16 -9.31 2.40 12.15
N GLY A 17 -8.24 1.68 12.51
CA GLY A 17 -6.89 1.94 11.99
C GLY A 17 -6.16 3.16 12.58
N TYR A 18 -6.68 3.76 13.66
CA TYR A 18 -6.02 4.86 14.37
C TYR A 18 -4.89 4.35 15.26
N SER A 19 -3.79 5.12 15.30
CA SER A 19 -2.56 4.80 16.05
C SER A 19 -1.86 3.50 15.61
N MET A 20 -2.25 2.94 14.46
CA MET A 20 -1.60 1.76 13.86
C MET A 20 -0.58 2.17 12.79
N TYR A 21 -0.92 3.20 12.01
CA TYR A 21 -0.12 3.70 10.90
C TYR A 21 0.01 5.23 10.97
N SER A 22 1.06 5.79 10.38
CA SER A 22 1.31 7.23 10.36
C SER A 22 0.24 8.05 9.62
N ALA A 23 -0.50 7.43 8.69
CA ALA A 23 -1.57 8.10 7.93
C ALA A 23 -2.75 7.19 7.57
N ARG A 24 -3.09 6.18 8.39
CA ARG A 24 -4.30 5.33 8.23
C ARG A 24 -4.50 4.81 6.79
N TYR A 25 -3.44 4.32 6.15
CA TYR A 25 -3.48 3.77 4.77
C TYR A 25 -3.85 2.28 4.73
N GLY A 26 -4.03 1.64 5.88
CA GLY A 26 -4.28 0.19 5.96
C GLY A 26 -3.02 -0.63 5.67
N ASN A 27 -3.20 -1.86 5.22
CA ASN A 27 -2.05 -2.71 4.87
C ASN A 27 -1.62 -2.40 3.44
N ILE A 28 -0.34 -2.13 3.24
CA ILE A 28 0.30 -2.05 1.93
C ILE A 28 1.14 -3.30 1.78
N TYR A 29 0.71 -4.24 0.95
CA TYR A 29 1.35 -5.55 0.85
C TYR A 29 2.48 -5.59 -0.17
N THR A 30 2.33 -4.86 -1.28
CA THR A 30 3.30 -4.86 -2.38
C THR A 30 3.92 -3.49 -2.59
N VAL A 31 5.14 -3.47 -3.14
CA VAL A 31 5.81 -2.22 -3.53
C VAL A 31 5.00 -1.45 -4.56
N ARG A 32 4.27 -2.14 -5.44
CA ARG A 32 3.43 -1.48 -6.44
C ARG A 32 2.29 -0.68 -5.81
N GLN A 33 1.65 -1.20 -4.76
CA GLN A 33 0.64 -0.45 -4.00
C GLN A 33 1.23 0.80 -3.34
N LEU A 34 2.43 0.70 -2.74
CA LEU A 34 3.11 1.86 -2.17
C LEU A 34 3.42 2.92 -3.25
N MET A 35 3.90 2.47 -4.41
CA MET A 35 4.24 3.31 -5.54
C MET A 35 2.99 4.02 -6.10
N GLN A 36 1.88 3.32 -6.29
CA GLN A 36 0.61 3.90 -6.72
C GLN A 36 0.05 4.91 -5.71
N LEU A 37 0.12 4.62 -4.40
CA LEU A 37 -0.27 5.58 -3.36
C LEU A 37 0.56 6.86 -3.45
N ALA A 38 1.86 6.76 -3.71
CA ALA A 38 2.71 7.94 -3.91
C ALA A 38 2.34 8.72 -5.18
N GLN A 39 2.05 8.03 -6.29
CA GLN A 39 1.61 8.68 -7.52
C GLN A 39 0.27 9.42 -7.35
N GLU A 40 -0.67 8.81 -6.62
CA GLU A 40 -1.95 9.46 -6.28
C GLU A 40 -1.75 10.71 -5.43
N VAL A 41 -0.89 10.63 -4.43
CA VAL A 41 -0.51 11.78 -3.59
C VAL A 41 0.15 12.90 -4.40
N ALA A 42 0.94 12.53 -5.41
CA ALA A 42 1.57 13.45 -6.34
C ALA A 42 0.59 14.07 -7.36
N GLY A 43 -0.60 13.47 -7.51
CA GLY A 43 -1.58 13.86 -8.54
C GLY A 43 -1.21 13.38 -9.94
N GLU A 44 -0.35 12.37 -10.05
CA GLU A 44 0.14 11.82 -11.33
C GLU A 44 -0.75 10.71 -11.87
N TRP A 45 -1.53 10.08 -11.00
CA TRP A 45 -2.40 8.96 -11.31
C TRP A 45 -3.53 8.90 -10.29
N SER A 46 -4.69 8.37 -10.64
CA SER A 46 -5.78 8.09 -9.70
C SER A 46 -6.26 6.66 -9.85
N PRO A 47 -6.54 5.97 -8.72
CA PRO A 47 -7.06 4.62 -8.80
C PRO A 47 -8.43 4.63 -9.47
N GLN A 48 -8.65 3.62 -10.30
CA GLN A 48 -9.95 3.30 -10.89
C GLN A 48 -10.48 2.02 -10.25
N ASN A 49 -11.81 1.81 -10.29
CA ASN A 49 -12.46 0.61 -9.74
C ASN A 49 -12.09 0.30 -8.27
N TYR A 50 -11.89 1.35 -7.48
CA TYR A 50 -11.37 1.26 -6.11
C TYR A 50 -12.44 1.31 -5.01
N ILE A 51 -13.71 1.38 -5.41
CA ILE A 51 -14.88 1.41 -4.53
C ILE A 51 -15.71 0.15 -4.81
N TRP A 52 -16.08 -0.56 -3.74
CA TRP A 52 -16.94 -1.73 -3.81
C TRP A 52 -18.16 -1.54 -2.92
N GLU A 53 -19.31 -1.96 -3.42
CA GLU A 53 -20.53 -2.03 -2.63
C GLU A 53 -20.66 -3.39 -1.94
N LYS A 54 -21.13 -3.38 -0.70
CA LYS A 54 -21.52 -4.56 0.07
C LYS A 54 -22.63 -4.19 1.03
N ASP A 55 -23.78 -4.85 0.94
CA ASP A 55 -24.92 -4.66 1.83
C ASP A 55 -25.35 -3.17 1.98
N GLY A 56 -25.36 -2.42 0.87
CA GLY A 56 -25.69 -0.99 0.84
C GLY A 56 -24.63 -0.07 1.46
N ARG A 57 -23.42 -0.59 1.73
CA ARG A 57 -22.26 0.16 2.23
C ARG A 57 -21.14 0.18 1.20
N PHE A 58 -20.37 1.26 1.18
CA PHE A 58 -19.28 1.45 0.22
C PHE A 58 -17.92 1.32 0.88
N LEU A 59 -17.10 0.39 0.42
CA LEU A 59 -15.75 0.09 0.88
C LEU A 59 -14.74 0.57 -0.17
N MET A 60 -13.56 1.01 0.26
CA MET A 60 -12.48 1.47 -0.64
C MET A 60 -11.20 0.64 -0.47
N LEU A 61 -10.19 0.86 -1.34
CA LEU A 61 -8.88 0.18 -1.31
C LEU A 61 -8.26 0.00 0.09
N CYS A 62 -8.49 0.94 1.00
CA CYS A 62 -8.07 0.87 2.39
C CYS A 62 -9.17 0.29 3.31
N ALA A 63 -9.79 -0.85 2.94
CA ALA A 63 -11.01 -1.37 3.57
C ALA A 63 -10.96 -1.56 5.11
N ARG A 64 -9.76 -1.72 5.70
CA ARG A 64 -9.59 -1.78 7.17
C ARG A 64 -9.79 -0.42 7.87
N CYS A 65 -9.80 0.69 7.16
CA CYS A 65 -9.94 2.02 7.75
C CYS A 65 -11.39 2.31 8.13
N GLU A 66 -12.33 1.83 7.32
CA GLU A 66 -13.77 1.86 7.59
C GLU A 66 -14.33 0.45 7.42
N PRO A 67 -14.21 -0.42 8.45
CA PRO A 67 -14.48 -1.86 8.32
C PRO A 67 -15.92 -2.20 7.92
N GLN A 68 -16.86 -1.29 8.18
CA GLN A 68 -18.29 -1.44 7.84
C GLN A 68 -18.66 -0.72 6.55
N GLY A 69 -17.71 -0.07 5.89
CA GLY A 69 -17.97 0.82 4.76
C GLY A 69 -18.67 2.12 5.16
N LEU A 70 -18.76 3.02 4.19
CA LEU A 70 -19.41 4.32 4.31
C LEU A 70 -20.82 4.29 3.72
N SER A 71 -21.65 5.28 4.06
CA SER A 71 -23.06 5.36 3.69
C SER A 71 -23.31 5.75 2.24
N SER A 72 -22.36 6.43 1.59
CA SER A 72 -22.53 6.90 0.22
C SER A 72 -21.20 6.94 -0.54
N LEU A 73 -21.28 6.99 -1.87
CA LEU A 73 -20.12 7.23 -2.74
C LEU A 73 -19.45 8.57 -2.44
N ASN A 74 -20.24 9.62 -2.20
CA ASN A 74 -19.72 10.94 -1.84
C ASN A 74 -18.91 10.89 -0.53
N ASP A 75 -19.37 10.14 0.48
CA ASP A 75 -18.61 9.96 1.72
C ASP A 75 -17.27 9.25 1.47
N VAL A 76 -17.24 8.26 0.57
CA VAL A 76 -16.01 7.57 0.16
C VAL A 76 -15.04 8.54 -0.50
N GLU A 77 -15.51 9.36 -1.43
CA GLU A 77 -14.69 10.35 -2.13
C GLU A 77 -14.15 11.41 -1.17
N CYS A 78 -14.99 12.00 -0.32
CA CYS A 78 -14.56 12.96 0.71
C CYS A 78 -13.52 12.33 1.64
N HIS A 79 -13.76 11.09 2.09
CA HIS A 79 -12.85 10.36 2.94
C HIS A 79 -11.50 10.08 2.25
N ARG A 80 -11.53 9.66 0.97
CA ARG A 80 -10.33 9.42 0.15
C ARG A 80 -9.54 10.70 -0.02
N HIS A 81 -10.18 11.80 -0.41
CA HIS A 81 -9.54 13.11 -0.56
C HIS A 81 -8.87 13.57 0.74
N PHE A 82 -9.57 13.45 1.87
CA PHE A 82 -9.00 13.76 3.18
C PHE A 82 -7.78 12.87 3.47
N HIS A 83 -7.90 11.56 3.28
CA HIS A 83 -6.82 10.60 3.49
C HIS A 83 -5.58 10.94 2.64
N ILE A 84 -5.75 11.16 1.34
CA ILE A 84 -4.65 11.53 0.42
C ILE A 84 -4.00 12.84 0.85
N SER A 85 -4.76 13.82 1.33
CA SER A 85 -4.20 15.05 1.89
C SER A 85 -3.29 14.78 3.12
N ARG A 86 -3.68 13.84 3.98
CA ARG A 86 -2.90 13.47 5.18
C ARG A 86 -1.63 12.70 4.82
N VAL A 87 -1.73 11.77 3.86
CA VAL A 87 -0.56 11.04 3.34
C VAL A 87 0.41 12.00 2.65
N LYS A 88 -0.08 12.99 1.92
CA LYS A 88 0.75 14.05 1.32
C LYS A 88 1.55 14.81 2.36
N GLU A 89 0.90 15.22 3.45
CA GLU A 89 1.59 15.91 4.55
C GLU A 89 2.61 15.01 5.25
N LEU A 90 2.30 13.72 5.44
CA LEU A 90 3.26 12.73 5.95
C LEU A 90 4.49 12.62 5.04
N PHE A 91 4.29 12.43 3.73
CA PHE A 91 5.38 12.25 2.77
C PHE A 91 6.27 13.49 2.64
N LYS A 92 5.72 14.70 2.78
CA LYS A 92 6.51 15.94 2.83
C LYS A 92 7.37 16.04 4.10
N LYS A 93 6.86 15.58 5.24
CA LYS A 93 7.47 15.85 6.56
C LYS A 93 8.35 14.73 7.09
N LEU A 94 8.18 13.49 6.63
CA LEU A 94 8.97 12.36 7.16
C LEU A 94 10.48 12.59 6.96
N ASP A 95 11.29 12.12 7.89
CA ASP A 95 12.74 12.04 7.71
C ASP A 95 13.20 10.58 7.56
N VAL A 96 12.42 9.64 8.09
CA VAL A 96 12.64 8.19 8.00
C VAL A 96 11.36 7.50 7.52
N LEU A 97 11.47 6.69 6.47
CA LEU A 97 10.43 5.76 6.02
C LEU A 97 10.81 4.35 6.47
N ILE A 98 9.97 3.73 7.28
CA ILE A 98 10.07 2.30 7.59
C ILE A 98 9.11 1.57 6.67
N LEU A 99 9.65 0.71 5.79
CA LEU A 99 8.87 -0.10 4.87
C LEU A 99 9.14 -1.58 5.14
N THR A 100 8.09 -2.29 5.56
CA THR A 100 8.11 -3.74 5.63
C THR A 100 7.60 -4.32 4.31
N LEU A 101 8.46 -5.02 3.60
CA LEU A 101 8.14 -5.74 2.37
C LEU A 101 7.29 -6.97 2.73
N GLY A 102 6.01 -6.91 2.34
CA GLY A 102 5.00 -7.89 2.71
C GLY A 102 5.01 -9.10 1.79
N LEU A 103 4.52 -8.89 0.57
CA LEU A 103 4.22 -9.92 -0.42
C LEU A 103 4.68 -9.48 -1.81
N THR A 104 4.89 -10.46 -2.70
CA THR A 104 5.09 -10.22 -4.14
C THR A 104 3.78 -10.29 -4.89
N GLU A 105 2.93 -11.25 -4.54
CA GLU A 105 1.63 -11.49 -5.17
C GLU A 105 0.67 -10.30 -5.04
N MET A 106 -0.02 -9.98 -6.13
CA MET A 106 -1.01 -8.92 -6.18
C MET A 106 -2.10 -9.21 -7.22
N TRP A 107 -3.24 -8.56 -7.04
CA TRP A 107 -4.31 -8.52 -8.02
C TRP A 107 -4.34 -7.16 -8.69
N VAL A 108 -4.56 -7.15 -9.99
CA VAL A 108 -4.46 -5.94 -10.82
C VAL A 108 -5.70 -5.83 -11.69
N ASP A 109 -6.23 -4.62 -11.79
CA ASP A 109 -7.22 -4.26 -12.81
C ASP A 109 -6.54 -4.26 -14.19
N LYS A 110 -6.98 -5.12 -15.11
CA LYS A 110 -6.35 -5.25 -16.44
C LYS A 110 -6.45 -3.97 -17.27
N LYS A 111 -7.52 -3.19 -17.09
CA LYS A 111 -7.81 -1.99 -17.90
C LYS A 111 -7.07 -0.77 -17.39
N TYR A 112 -7.04 -0.58 -16.08
CA TYR A 112 -6.56 0.65 -15.44
C TYR A 112 -5.26 0.47 -14.64
N GLY A 113 -4.85 -0.78 -14.40
CA GLY A 113 -3.63 -1.10 -13.67
C GLY A 113 -3.72 -0.89 -12.15
N THR A 114 -4.89 -0.55 -11.59
CA THR A 114 -5.08 -0.41 -10.14
C THR A 114 -4.69 -1.71 -9.44
N VAL A 115 -3.82 -1.63 -8.43
CA VAL A 115 -3.40 -2.79 -7.65
C VAL A 115 -4.21 -2.90 -6.36
N TYR A 116 -4.70 -4.11 -6.10
CA TYR A 116 -5.55 -4.41 -4.95
C TYR A 116 -4.78 -5.16 -3.85
N PRO A 117 -5.08 -4.89 -2.57
CA PRO A 117 -4.45 -5.56 -1.42
C PRO A 117 -4.84 -7.03 -1.27
N THR A 118 -5.99 -7.41 -1.80
CA THR A 118 -6.52 -8.78 -1.81
C THR A 118 -7.22 -9.03 -3.14
N ALA A 119 -7.52 -10.29 -3.45
CA ALA A 119 -8.37 -10.60 -4.59
C ALA A 119 -9.71 -9.86 -4.46
N PRO A 120 -10.23 -9.24 -5.54
CA PRO A 120 -11.60 -8.75 -5.59
C PRO A 120 -12.58 -9.85 -5.17
N GLY A 121 -13.63 -9.51 -4.44
CA GLY A 121 -14.60 -10.49 -3.91
C GLY A 121 -14.25 -11.13 -2.57
N VAL A 122 -13.01 -11.03 -2.08
CA VAL A 122 -12.64 -11.57 -0.73
C VAL A 122 -13.19 -10.69 0.40
N ILE A 123 -13.11 -9.37 0.23
CA ILE A 123 -13.61 -8.40 1.22
C ILE A 123 -14.99 -7.89 0.79
N ALA A 124 -15.07 -7.42 -0.46
CA ALA A 124 -16.27 -6.90 -1.13
C ALA A 124 -16.07 -6.93 -2.65
N GLY A 125 -17.15 -6.67 -3.40
CA GLY A 125 -17.20 -6.78 -4.86
C GLY A 125 -17.42 -8.22 -5.34
N GLN A 126 -17.39 -8.41 -6.66
CA GLN A 126 -17.39 -9.73 -7.29
C GLN A 126 -16.09 -9.89 -8.07
N PHE A 127 -15.54 -11.10 -8.06
CA PHE A 127 -14.39 -11.44 -8.88
C PHE A 127 -14.85 -11.67 -10.32
N ASP A 128 -14.15 -11.05 -11.26
CA ASP A 128 -14.34 -11.22 -12.69
C ASP A 128 -12.96 -11.46 -13.33
N GLU A 129 -12.78 -12.64 -13.93
CA GLU A 129 -11.54 -13.05 -14.58
C GLU A 129 -11.21 -12.18 -15.80
N ASP A 130 -12.20 -11.57 -16.44
CA ASP A 130 -11.98 -10.68 -17.59
C ASP A 130 -11.51 -9.29 -17.16
N SER A 131 -11.87 -8.85 -15.95
CA SER A 131 -11.50 -7.54 -15.41
C SER A 131 -10.20 -7.56 -14.60
N PHE A 132 -9.90 -8.67 -13.93
CA PHE A 132 -8.80 -8.76 -12.98
C PHE A 132 -7.79 -9.85 -13.33
N GLU A 133 -6.53 -9.61 -13.01
CA GLU A 133 -5.48 -10.60 -13.15
C GLU A 133 -4.61 -10.71 -11.90
N PHE A 134 -4.15 -11.93 -11.67
CA PHE A 134 -3.10 -12.22 -10.71
C PHE A 134 -1.73 -11.89 -11.32
N GLN A 135 -0.90 -11.17 -10.57
CA GLN A 135 0.49 -10.93 -10.94
C GLN A 135 1.43 -11.30 -9.79
N ASN A 136 2.55 -11.96 -10.14
CA ASN A 136 3.66 -12.22 -9.22
C ASN A 136 4.97 -11.63 -9.79
N PRO A 137 5.24 -10.33 -9.58
CA PRO A 137 6.40 -9.65 -10.13
C PRO A 137 7.73 -10.23 -9.60
N ASN A 138 8.71 -10.34 -10.50
CA ASN A 138 10.08 -10.70 -10.16
C ASN A 138 10.87 -9.51 -9.59
N PHE A 139 12.12 -9.77 -9.22
CA PHE A 139 13.05 -8.77 -8.69
C PHE A 139 13.15 -7.51 -9.58
N ARG A 140 13.29 -7.65 -10.90
CA ARG A 140 13.46 -6.50 -11.81
C ARG A 140 12.24 -5.58 -11.77
N SER A 141 11.05 -6.16 -11.81
CA SER A 141 9.79 -5.41 -11.73
C SER A 141 9.64 -4.69 -10.38
N ILE A 142 9.90 -5.37 -9.27
CA ILE A 142 9.81 -4.77 -7.94
C ILE A 142 10.85 -3.66 -7.77
N ASN A 143 12.08 -3.86 -8.27
CA ASN A 143 13.12 -2.84 -8.22
C ASN A 143 12.76 -1.61 -9.05
N ARG A 144 12.10 -1.79 -10.20
CA ARG A 144 11.57 -0.67 -10.99
C ARG A 144 10.54 0.13 -10.19
N ASP A 145 9.61 -0.55 -9.52
CA ASP A 145 8.57 0.10 -8.71
C ASP A 145 9.20 0.85 -7.51
N MET A 146 10.21 0.28 -6.85
CA MET A 146 10.98 0.96 -5.80
C MET A 146 11.66 2.24 -6.33
N ARG A 147 12.29 2.16 -7.52
CA ARG A 147 12.95 3.32 -8.14
C ARG A 147 11.94 4.41 -8.46
N GLU A 148 10.79 4.05 -9.01
CA GLU A 148 9.74 5.01 -9.34
C GLU A 148 9.15 5.66 -8.08
N PHE A 149 8.86 4.86 -7.05
CA PHE A 149 8.44 5.37 -5.75
C PHE A 149 9.41 6.43 -5.20
N VAL A 150 10.72 6.16 -5.22
CA VAL A 150 11.73 7.14 -4.76
C VAL A 150 11.73 8.41 -5.62
N LYS A 151 11.55 8.31 -6.94
CA LYS A 151 11.44 9.50 -7.80
C LYS A 151 10.22 10.34 -7.46
N VAL A 152 9.05 9.70 -7.30
CA VAL A 152 7.80 10.36 -6.90
C VAL A 152 7.97 11.05 -5.55
N MET A 153 8.58 10.36 -4.58
CA MET A 153 8.89 10.93 -3.27
C MET A 153 9.79 12.16 -3.37
N LYS A 154 10.83 12.14 -4.22
CA LYS A 154 11.68 13.31 -4.47
C LYS A 154 10.88 14.48 -5.06
N ARG A 155 9.91 14.23 -5.94
CA ARG A 155 9.02 15.29 -6.47
C ARG A 155 8.13 15.88 -5.38
N ILE A 156 7.43 15.04 -4.61
CA ILE A 156 6.59 15.47 -3.47
C ILE A 156 7.38 16.31 -2.47
N ARG A 157 8.63 15.92 -2.22
CA ARG A 157 9.53 16.54 -1.22
C ARG A 157 10.42 17.65 -1.76
N LYS A 158 10.22 18.13 -3.00
CA LYS A 158 11.06 19.16 -3.63
C LYS A 158 12.56 18.83 -3.55
N LYS A 159 12.92 17.57 -3.85
CA LYS A 159 14.28 17.01 -3.81
C LYS A 159 14.91 16.88 -2.41
N LYS A 160 14.19 17.12 -1.31
CA LYS A 160 14.67 16.80 0.05
C LYS A 160 14.78 15.29 0.23
N ASP A 161 15.96 14.81 0.61
CA ASP A 161 16.18 13.40 0.88
C ASP A 161 15.44 12.90 2.13
N PHE A 162 15.37 11.57 2.26
CA PHE A 162 14.83 10.85 3.42
C PHE A 162 15.59 9.53 3.58
N LYS A 163 15.62 9.00 4.80
CA LYS A 163 16.20 7.69 5.09
C LYS A 163 15.13 6.61 4.93
N MET A 164 15.54 5.42 4.51
CA MET A 164 14.63 4.28 4.37
C MET A 164 15.16 3.08 5.12
N ILE A 165 14.34 2.51 5.99
CA ILE A 165 14.60 1.24 6.68
C ILE A 165 13.72 0.20 6.02
N LEU A 166 14.36 -0.77 5.36
CA LEU A 166 13.67 -1.90 4.72
C LEU A 166 13.72 -3.11 5.64
N THR A 167 12.56 -3.72 5.85
CA THR A 167 12.44 -5.01 6.54
C THR A 167 11.65 -5.98 5.67
N VAL A 168 11.81 -7.28 5.87
CA VAL A 168 10.99 -8.30 5.18
C VAL A 168 10.06 -8.92 6.20
N SER A 169 8.77 -8.95 5.91
CA SER A 169 7.78 -9.54 6.82
C SER A 169 8.04 -11.03 7.01
N PRO A 170 8.05 -11.55 8.25
CA PRO A 170 8.19 -12.98 8.52
C PRO A 170 6.91 -13.76 8.23
N VAL A 171 5.78 -13.09 8.04
CA VAL A 171 4.47 -13.72 7.87
C VAL A 171 4.42 -14.42 6.50
N PRO A 172 4.20 -15.76 6.44
CA PRO A 172 4.10 -16.50 5.19
C PRO A 172 2.81 -16.16 4.42
N LEU A 173 2.73 -16.59 3.16
CA LEU A 173 1.46 -16.56 2.44
C LEU A 173 0.50 -17.54 3.10
N THR A 174 -0.75 -17.13 3.32
CA THR A 174 -1.82 -18.04 3.76
C THR A 174 -2.35 -18.87 2.59
N ALA A 175 -2.42 -18.28 1.40
CA ALA A 175 -2.85 -18.90 0.16
C ALA A 175 -2.12 -18.23 -1.02
N THR A 176 -2.10 -18.89 -2.18
CA THR A 176 -1.43 -18.44 -3.40
C THR A 176 -2.34 -18.69 -4.61
N ALA A 177 -2.41 -17.72 -5.52
CA ALA A 177 -3.12 -17.88 -6.80
C ALA A 177 -2.20 -18.30 -7.96
N SER A 178 -0.91 -18.55 -7.68
CA SER A 178 0.07 -18.96 -8.71
C SER A 178 -0.07 -20.40 -9.21
N GLY A 179 -0.97 -21.20 -8.63
CA GLY A 179 -1.07 -22.65 -8.89
C GLY A 179 0.02 -23.50 -8.22
N ASN A 180 1.08 -22.89 -7.67
CA ASN A 180 2.12 -23.60 -6.92
C ASN A 180 1.70 -23.88 -5.47
N HIS A 181 2.43 -24.79 -4.82
CA HIS A 181 2.27 -25.03 -3.39
C HIS A 181 2.63 -23.78 -2.56
N VAL A 182 1.83 -23.47 -1.54
CA VAL A 182 1.95 -22.25 -0.73
C VAL A 182 3.32 -22.08 -0.07
N LEU A 183 3.97 -23.18 0.31
CA LEU A 183 5.33 -23.17 0.84
C LEU A 183 6.34 -22.65 -0.20
N SER A 184 6.30 -23.19 -1.43
CA SER A 184 7.20 -22.78 -2.51
C SER A 184 6.96 -21.32 -2.90
N SER A 185 5.69 -20.90 -3.01
CA SER A 185 5.35 -19.49 -3.27
C SER A 185 5.83 -18.57 -2.15
N THR A 186 5.74 -19.01 -0.89
CA THR A 186 6.25 -18.26 0.26
C THR A 186 7.77 -18.10 0.18
N VAL A 187 8.49 -19.20 -0.07
CA VAL A 187 9.95 -19.17 -0.21
C VAL A 187 10.37 -18.23 -1.34
N TYR A 188 9.74 -18.31 -2.50
CA TYR A 188 9.98 -17.40 -3.62
C TYR A 188 9.74 -15.94 -3.21
N SER A 189 8.56 -15.65 -2.66
CA SER A 189 8.15 -14.29 -2.31
C SER A 189 9.13 -13.64 -1.33
N LYS A 190 9.48 -14.36 -0.25
CA LYS A 190 10.40 -13.84 0.78
C LYS A 190 11.83 -13.74 0.29
N SER A 191 12.29 -14.67 -0.55
CA SER A 191 13.64 -14.62 -1.13
C SER A 191 13.81 -13.41 -2.06
N VAL A 192 12.84 -13.16 -2.94
CA VAL A 192 12.86 -11.99 -3.84
C VAL A 192 12.83 -10.68 -3.04
N LEU A 193 11.96 -10.57 -2.03
CA LEU A 193 11.88 -9.37 -1.20
C LEU A 193 13.15 -9.16 -0.36
N ARG A 194 13.78 -10.24 0.12
CA ARG A 194 15.08 -10.16 0.81
C ARG A 194 16.20 -9.70 -0.11
N ALA A 195 16.22 -10.15 -1.36
CA ALA A 195 17.14 -9.66 -2.37
C ALA A 195 16.93 -8.17 -2.66
N ILE A 196 15.67 -7.71 -2.76
CA ILE A 196 15.34 -6.29 -2.92
C ILE A 196 15.87 -5.47 -1.74
N ALA A 197 15.64 -5.91 -0.51
CA ALA A 197 16.14 -5.22 0.68
C ALA A 197 17.67 -5.13 0.69
N GLY A 198 18.37 -6.22 0.34
CA GLY A 198 19.84 -6.24 0.25
C GLY A 198 20.37 -5.29 -0.82
N TYR A 199 19.82 -5.37 -2.03
CA TYR A 199 20.20 -4.51 -3.15
C TYR A 199 20.07 -3.01 -2.82
N TRP A 200 18.98 -2.60 -2.15
CA TRP A 200 18.78 -1.20 -1.79
C TRP A 200 19.65 -0.75 -0.61
N ALA A 201 19.97 -1.63 0.34
CA ALA A 201 20.89 -1.34 1.43
C ALA A 201 22.30 -1.05 0.91
N GLU A 202 22.79 -1.87 -0.03
CA GLU A 202 24.12 -1.68 -0.65
C GLU A 202 24.16 -0.50 -1.61
N LYS A 203 23.08 -0.26 -2.37
CA LYS A 203 23.02 0.85 -3.32
C LYS A 203 23.19 2.21 -2.65
N ILE A 204 22.66 2.38 -1.43
CA ILE A 204 22.82 3.62 -0.66
C ILE A 204 24.31 3.83 -0.31
N LEU A 205 25.04 2.77 0.04
CA LEU A 205 26.48 2.83 0.35
C LEU A 205 27.31 3.25 -0.87
N LEU A 206 26.93 2.81 -2.08
CA LEU A 206 27.63 3.15 -3.33
C LEU A 206 27.43 4.61 -3.76
N THR A 207 26.30 5.24 -3.40
CA THR A 207 26.07 6.67 -3.69
C THR A 207 26.77 7.61 -2.72
N THR A 208 27.23 7.13 -1.57
CA THR A 208 27.96 7.91 -0.54
C THR A 208 29.48 7.78 -0.64
N SER A 209 30.01 6.93 -1.53
CA SER A 209 31.44 6.59 -1.59
C SER A 209 32.19 7.17 -2.80
N PHE A 210 31.58 8.07 -3.57
CA PHE A 210 32.22 8.75 -4.72
C PHE A 210 31.94 10.27 -4.78
N LEU A 211 31.78 10.92 -3.62
CA LEU A 211 31.92 12.37 -3.48
C LEU A 211 33.06 12.66 -2.52
#